data_AF-A0A0K0DRY1-F1
#
_entry.id   AF-A0A0K0DRY1-F1
#
_cell.length_a   1.000
_cell.length_b   1.000
_cell.length_c   1.000
_cell.angle_alpha   90.00
_cell.angle_beta   90.00
_cell.angle_gamma   90.00
#
_symmetry.space_group_name_H-M   'P 1'
#
loop_
_entity.id
_entity.type
_entity.pdbx_description
1 polymer ?
#
loop_
_entity_poly.entity_id
_entity_poly.type
_entity_poly.pdbx_seq_one_letter_code
_entity_poly.pdbx_strand_id
1 'polypeptide(L)'
;MDMSILEFKNEHEEIYNIGLSFPGISKECELEVKSYADYLVKNKIQGFVTLHSYEGFILYPWGYQKKLYTDNRENLYKLGEEVRNTIENISGAD
;
A
#
# COMPACT_ATOMS: atom_id res chain seq x y z
N MET A 1 17.61 -0.06 -5.24
CA MET A 1 17.66 -1.52 -5.09
C MET A 1 17.15 -2.06 -6.40
N ASP A 2 18.03 -2.66 -7.19
CA ASP A 2 17.67 -3.19 -8.51
C ASP A 2 16.92 -4.51 -8.25
N MET A 3 15.59 -4.50 -8.40
CA MET A 3 14.81 -5.73 -8.40
C MET A 3 14.83 -6.26 -9.84
N SER A 4 15.88 -7.02 -10.17
CA SER A 4 15.85 -7.83 -11.38
C SER A 4 14.67 -8.80 -11.27
N ILE A 5 13.70 -8.66 -12.16
CA ILE A 5 12.64 -9.64 -12.32
C ILE A 5 13.33 -10.93 -12.79
N LEU A 6 13.34 -11.95 -11.95
CA LEU A 6 13.77 -13.30 -12.34
C LEU A 6 12.66 -13.88 -13.21
N GLU A 7 12.94 -14.01 -14.51
CA GLU A 7 12.08 -14.72 -15.45
C GLU A 7 12.39 -16.22 -15.38
N PHE A 8 11.47 -17.01 -14.85
CA PHE A 8 11.56 -18.47 -14.92
C PHE A 8 10.73 -18.96 -16.11
N LYS A 9 11.38 -19.60 -17.08
CA LYS A 9 10.69 -20.30 -18.19
C LYS A 9 10.50 -21.77 -17.81
N ASN A 10 9.27 -22.25 -17.80
CA ASN A 10 8.99 -23.67 -17.64
C ASN A 10 9.24 -24.44 -18.96
N GLU A 11 9.09 -25.77 -18.91
CA GLU A 11 9.21 -26.67 -20.08
C GLU A 11 8.18 -26.39 -21.20
N HIS A 12 7.18 -25.54 -20.92
CA HIS A 12 6.14 -25.08 -21.83
C HIS A 12 6.35 -23.61 -22.29
N GLU A 13 7.53 -23.03 -22.06
CA GLU A 13 7.91 -21.65 -22.38
C GLU A 13 7.08 -20.54 -21.69
N GLU A 14 6.30 -20.88 -20.67
CA GLU A 14 5.57 -19.88 -19.87
C GLU A 14 6.54 -19.13 -18.95
N ILE A 15 6.49 -17.80 -19.00
CA ILE A 15 7.31 -16.91 -18.18
C ILE A 15 6.59 -16.63 -16.87
N TYR A 16 7.15 -17.15 -15.77
CA TYR A 16 6.70 -16.81 -14.42
C TYR A 16 7.56 -15.67 -13.86
N ASN A 17 6.92 -14.56 -13.53
CA ASN A 17 7.53 -13.48 -12.75
C ASN A 17 7.42 -13.83 -11.27
N ILE A 18 8.52 -14.31 -10.68
CA ILE A 18 8.55 -14.85 -9.31
C ILE A 18 8.91 -13.82 -8.23
N GLY A 19 8.80 -12.52 -8.54
CA GLY A 19 9.11 -11.46 -7.59
C GLY A 19 8.05 -11.36 -6.48
N LEU A 20 8.48 -11.32 -5.21
CA LEU A 20 7.57 -11.11 -4.06
C LEU A 20 6.71 -9.85 -4.16
N SER A 21 7.19 -8.84 -4.90
CA SER A 21 6.51 -7.56 -5.13
C SER A 21 6.16 -7.35 -6.61
N PHE A 22 5.87 -8.44 -7.33
CA PHE A 22 5.44 -8.35 -8.73
C PHE A 22 4.13 -7.54 -8.86
N PRO A 23 4.08 -6.50 -9.71
CA PRO A 23 2.92 -5.59 -9.80
C PRO A 23 1.73 -6.15 -10.61
N GLY A 24 1.86 -7.35 -11.18
CA GLY A 24 0.89 -7.90 -12.12
C GLY A 24 1.18 -7.52 -13.58
N ILE A 25 0.41 -8.11 -14.50
CA ILE A 25 0.57 -7.90 -15.95
C ILE A 25 -0.02 -6.57 -16.45
N SER A 26 -0.93 -5.97 -15.67
CA SER A 26 -1.55 -4.67 -15.95
C SER A 26 -2.20 -4.11 -14.68
N LYS A 27 -2.60 -2.83 -14.72
CA LYS A 27 -3.34 -2.21 -13.62
C LYS A 27 -4.63 -3.00 -13.34
N GLU A 28 -4.90 -3.29 -12.06
CA GLU A 28 -6.13 -3.97 -11.61
C GLU A 28 -6.32 -5.37 -12.25
N CYS A 29 -5.25 -6.09 -12.60
CA CYS A 29 -5.38 -7.44 -13.14
C CYS A 29 -5.85 -8.47 -12.11
N GLU A 30 -5.55 -8.27 -10.82
CA GLU A 30 -6.04 -9.10 -9.73
C GLU A 30 -7.52 -8.80 -9.45
N LEU A 31 -8.36 -9.84 -9.43
CA LEU A 31 -9.81 -9.69 -9.25
C LEU A 31 -10.16 -9.07 -7.90
N GLU A 32 -9.38 -9.35 -6.86
CA GLU A 32 -9.49 -8.79 -5.52
C GLU A 32 -9.28 -7.28 -5.55
N VAL A 33 -8.22 -6.82 -6.21
CA VAL A 33 -7.90 -5.39 -6.36
C VAL A 33 -8.96 -4.70 -7.22
N LYS A 34 -9.37 -5.34 -8.32
CA LYS A 34 -10.39 -4.81 -9.22
C LYS A 34 -11.74 -4.60 -8.53
N SER A 35 -12.23 -5.63 -7.84
CA SER A 35 -13.51 -5.58 -7.12
C SER A 35 -13.53 -4.46 -6.08
N TYR A 36 -12.44 -4.34 -5.32
CA TYR A 36 -12.27 -3.30 -4.33
C TYR A 36 -12.15 -1.89 -4.95
N ALA A 37 -11.37 -1.72 -6.02
CA ALA A 37 -11.26 -0.44 -6.73
C ALA A 37 -12.60 0.01 -7.34
N ASP A 38 -13.33 -0.92 -7.96
CA ASP A 38 -14.68 -0.67 -8.50
C ASP A 38 -15.64 -0.24 -7.38
N TYR A 39 -15.54 -0.83 -6.19
CA TYR A 39 -16.34 -0.43 -5.04
C TYR A 39 -16.02 1.00 -4.59
N LEU A 40 -14.74 1.38 -4.49
CA LEU A 40 -14.36 2.74 -4.08
C LEU A 40 -14.86 3.80 -5.07
N VAL A 41 -14.78 3.55 -6.38
CA VAL A 41 -15.20 4.52 -7.40
C VAL A 41 -16.72 4.74 -7.38
N LYS A 42 -17.48 3.69 -7.07
CA LYS A 42 -18.95 3.73 -7.06
C LYS A 42 -19.53 4.36 -5.80
N ASN A 43 -18.76 4.44 -4.72
CA ASN A 43 -19.25 4.86 -3.41
C ASN A 43 -18.56 6.14 -2.93
N LYS A 44 -19.29 6.96 -2.17
CA LYS A 44 -18.70 8.13 -1.51
C LYS A 44 -17.94 7.69 -0.25
N ILE A 45 -16.64 7.52 -0.38
CA ILE A 45 -15.75 7.15 0.72
C ILE A 45 -15.10 8.41 1.30
N GLN A 46 -15.21 8.60 2.62
CA GLN A 46 -14.67 9.78 3.32
C GLN A 46 -13.28 9.56 3.92
N GLY A 47 -12.87 8.31 4.10
CA GLY A 47 -11.57 7.93 4.62
C GLY A 47 -11.21 6.50 4.22
N PHE A 48 -9.91 6.25 4.06
CA PHE A 48 -9.38 4.95 3.68
C PHE A 48 -8.18 4.58 4.55
N VAL A 49 -8.25 3.41 5.20
CA VAL A 49 -7.19 2.86 6.05
C VAL A 49 -6.93 1.43 5.60
N THR A 50 -5.67 1.13 5.27
CA THR A 50 -5.20 -0.23 5.02
C THR A 50 -4.26 -0.65 6.15
N LEU A 51 -4.41 -1.88 6.62
CA LEU A 51 -3.63 -2.42 7.73
C LEU A 51 -2.62 -3.44 7.20
N HIS A 52 -1.35 -3.23 7.55
CA HIS A 52 -0.26 -4.11 7.21
C HIS A 52 0.58 -4.38 8.46
N SER A 53 1.28 -5.51 8.46
CA SER A 53 2.27 -5.87 9.47
C SER A 53 3.61 -6.15 8.80
N TYR A 54 4.75 -5.91 9.43
CA TYR A 54 5.01 -5.56 10.83
C TYR A 54 5.57 -4.12 10.95
N GLU A 55 6.09 -3.71 12.12
CA GLU A 55 6.85 -2.46 12.36
C GLU A 55 6.08 -1.19 12.82
N GLY A 56 4.79 -1.28 13.19
CA GLY A 56 4.14 -0.20 13.97
C GLY A 56 3.99 1.16 13.27
N PHE A 57 4.16 1.22 11.94
CA PHE A 57 4.12 2.48 11.21
C PHE A 57 2.70 3.00 10.94
N ILE A 58 2.55 4.32 11.08
CA ILE A 58 1.41 5.08 10.56
C ILE A 58 1.88 5.86 9.33
N LEU A 59 1.42 5.43 8.16
CA LEU A 59 1.83 6.01 6.88
C LEU A 59 0.66 6.72 6.21
N TYR A 60 0.97 7.81 5.52
CA TYR A 60 0.05 8.56 4.67
C TYR A 60 0.73 8.88 3.32
N PRO A 61 -0.02 9.27 2.27
CA PRO A 61 0.53 9.43 0.93
C PRO A 61 1.68 10.46 0.85
N TRP A 62 2.62 10.33 -0.11
CA TRP A 62 2.69 9.34 -1.20
C TRP A 62 3.85 8.36 -1.03
N GLY A 63 3.68 7.13 -1.51
CA GLY A 63 4.73 6.11 -1.53
C GLY A 63 5.46 5.94 -2.86
N TYR A 64 4.84 6.31 -3.99
CA TYR A 64 5.35 5.99 -5.34
C TYR A 64 6.40 6.99 -5.88
N GLN A 65 6.46 8.21 -5.33
CA GLN A 65 7.35 9.26 -5.81
C GLN A 65 7.98 10.05 -4.65
N LYS A 66 9.29 10.26 -4.72
CA LYS A 66 10.03 11.05 -3.73
C LYS A 66 9.69 12.52 -3.86
N LYS A 67 9.66 13.23 -2.72
CA LYS A 67 9.39 14.68 -2.61
C LYS A 67 8.05 15.11 -3.21
N LEU A 68 7.10 14.19 -3.34
CA LEU A 68 5.71 14.49 -3.64
C LEU A 68 4.92 14.48 -2.34
N TYR A 69 4.15 15.53 -2.10
CA TYR A 69 3.38 15.70 -0.88
C TYR A 69 1.93 16.04 -1.21
N THR A 70 0.99 15.65 -0.35
CA THR A 70 -0.39 16.09 -0.46
C THR A 70 -0.54 17.51 0.06
N ASP A 71 -1.52 18.26 -0.45
CA ASP A 71 -1.81 19.62 0.01
C ASP A 71 -2.19 19.66 1.50
N ASN A 72 -2.82 18.58 1.99
CA ASN A 72 -3.25 18.44 3.39
C ASN A 72 -2.22 17.72 4.29
N ARG A 73 -0.95 17.63 3.89
CA ARG A 73 0.11 16.89 4.60
C ARG A 73 0.18 17.20 6.09
N GLU A 74 0.06 18.48 6.48
CA GLU A 74 0.15 18.87 7.89
C GLU A 74 -0.97 18.26 8.74
N ASN A 75 -2.20 18.22 8.20
CA ASN A 75 -3.33 17.61 8.88
C ASN A 75 -3.17 16.09 8.99
N LEU A 76 -2.64 15.44 7.95
CA LEU A 76 -2.35 14.00 7.98
C LEU A 76 -1.26 13.67 9.01
N TYR A 77 -0.23 14.51 9.13
CA TYR A 77 0.81 14.35 10.13
C TYR A 77 0.26 14.47 11.56
N LYS A 78 -0.55 15.51 11.82
CA LYS A 78 -1.20 15.70 13.13
C LYS A 78 -2.11 14.52 13.50
N LEU A 79 -2.91 14.05 12.55
CA LEU A 79 -3.74 12.86 12.73
C LEU A 79 -2.89 11.61 13.04
N GLY A 80 -1.77 11.43 12.34
CA GLY A 80 -0.85 10.33 12.61
C GLY A 80 -0.27 10.35 14.02
N GLU A 81 0.13 11.53 14.51
CA GLU A 81 0.60 11.72 15.88
C GLU A 81 -0.49 11.45 16.92
N GLU A 82 -1.72 11.90 16.69
CA GLU A 82 -2.86 11.62 17.57
C GLU A 82 -3.15 10.11 17.66
N VAL A 83 -3.11 9.40 16.53
CA VAL A 83 -3.28 7.95 16.50
C VAL A 83 -2.15 7.24 17.24
N ARG A 84 -0.88 7.62 17.00
CA ARG A 84 0.29 7.07 17.69
C ARG A 84 0.15 7.20 19.21
N ASN A 85 -0.07 8.43 19.68
CA ASN A 85 -0.23 8.70 21.12
C ASN A 85 -1.40 7.91 21.73
N THR A 86 -2.50 7.74 21.00
CA THR A 86 -3.65 6.96 21.49
C THR A 86 -3.32 5.49 21.62
N ILE A 87 -2.59 4.91 20.66
CA ILE A 87 -2.15 3.52 20.71
C ILE A 87 -1.21 3.31 21.90
N GLU A 88 -0.18 4.15 22.03
CA GLU A 88 0.80 4.11 23.13
C GLU A 88 0.11 4.15 24.50
N ASN A 89 -0.88 5.03 24.68
CA ASN A 89 -1.60 5.17 25.95
C ASN A 89 -2.41 3.91 26.34
N ILE A 90 -2.80 3.07 25.36
CA ILE A 90 -3.59 1.86 25.61
C ILE A 90 -2.67 0.65 25.79
N SER A 91 -1.68 0.47 24.92
CA SER A 91 -0.87 -0.74 24.85
C SER A 91 0.47 -0.63 25.56
N GLY A 92 0.97 0.58 25.83
CA GLY A 92 2.36 0.84 26.21
C GLY A 92 3.36 0.45 25.12
N ALA A 93 2.90 0.22 23.89
CA ALA A 93 3.75 -0.07 22.74
C ALA A 93 4.07 1.24 22.02
N ASP A 94 5.36 1.54 21.93
CA ASP A 94 5.96 2.66 21.19
C ASP A 94 6.00 2.38 19.67
#